data_AF-A0A7X3SMH0-F1
#
_entry.id   AF-A0A7X3SMH0-F1
#
_cell.length_a   1.000
_cell.length_b   1.000
_cell.length_c   1.000
_cell.angle_alpha   90.00
_cell.angle_beta   90.00
_cell.angle_gamma   90.00
#
_symmetry.space_group_name_H-M   'P 1'
#
loop_
_entity.id
_entity.type
_entity.pdbx_description
1 polymer ?
#
loop_
_entity_poly.entity_id
_entity_poly.type
_entity_poly.pdbx_seq_one_letter_code
_entity_poly.pdbx_strand_id
1 'polypeptide(L)' 'MTWLEKHYGHHKRMLSVDHALYHWRALFQEVLIFGNSTSGKVVLLDGIVQLTERSSHI' A
#
# COMPACT_ATOMS: atom_id res chain seq x y z
N MET A 1 -4.23 -7.32 10.18
CA MET A 1 -3.66 -6.02 10.65
C MET A 1 -4.27 -4.90 9.79
N THR A 2 -4.06 -3.64 10.11
CA THR A 2 -4.59 -2.51 9.33
C THR A 2 -3.48 -1.53 9.00
N TRP A 3 -3.45 -1.04 7.76
CA TRP A 3 -2.56 0.03 7.31
C TRP A 3 -3.33 1.33 7.16
N LEU A 4 -2.84 2.39 7.80
CA LEU A 4 -3.32 3.75 7.62
C LEU A 4 -2.41 4.45 6.62
N GLU A 5 -2.96 4.82 5.46
CA GLU A 5 -2.18 5.48 4.42
C GLU A 5 -1.72 6.87 4.86
N LYS A 6 -0.46 7.19 4.54
CA LYS A 6 0.11 8.53 4.73
C LYS A 6 -0.31 9.44 3.58
N HIS A 7 -1.56 9.90 3.58
CA HIS A 7 -2.09 10.84 2.59
C HIS A 7 -2.04 12.29 3.10
N TYR A 8 -1.85 13.26 2.20
CA TYR A 8 -1.87 14.68 2.54
C TYR A 8 -3.31 15.20 2.68
N GLY A 9 -3.60 15.95 3.74
CA GLY A 9 -4.89 16.60 3.98
C GLY A 9 -5.79 15.91 5.02
N HIS A 10 -7.09 16.21 4.99
CA HIS A 10 -8.07 15.74 5.97
C HIS A 10 -8.68 14.36 5.64
N HIS A 11 -8.37 13.80 4.47
CA HIS A 11 -8.84 12.50 4.04
C HIS A 11 -7.81 11.43 4.37
N LYS A 12 -8.25 10.39 5.08
CA LYS A 12 -7.42 9.22 5.41
C LYS A 12 -8.04 7.98 4.78
N ARG A 13 -7.20 7.17 4.14
CA ARG A 13 -7.58 5.85 3.65
C ARG A 13 -6.98 4.79 4.54
N MET A 14 -7.78 3.78 4.83
CA MET A 14 -7.39 2.65 5.66
C MET A 14 -7.59 1.36 4.88
N LEU A 15 -6.59 0.49 4.90
CA LEU A 15 -6.57 -0.77 4.16
C LEU A 15 -6.36 -1.92 5.13
N SER A 16 -7.12 -3.01 4.98
CA SER A 16 -6.80 -4.25 5.69
C SER A 16 -5.50 -4.82 5.14
N VAL A 17 -4.67 -5.36 6.01
CA VAL A 17 -3.44 -6.06 5.65
C VAL A 17 -3.64 -7.51 6.04
N ASP A 18 -3.72 -8.37 5.03
CA ASP A 18 -3.88 -9.81 5.22
C ASP A 18 -2.53 -10.46 5.48
N HIS A 19 -1.55 -10.15 4.62
CA HIS A 19 -0.16 -10.62 4.76
C HIS A 19 0.81 -9.65 4.10
N ALA A 20 1.98 -9.43 4.72
CA ALA A 20 3.08 -8.73 4.07
C ALA A 20 3.73 -9.66 3.04
N LEU A 21 3.97 -9.15 1.84
CA LEU A 21 4.60 -9.90 0.74
C LEU A 21 6.05 -9.50 0.56
N TYR A 22 6.36 -8.22 0.72
CA TYR A 22 7.70 -7.68 0.54
C TYR A 22 7.88 -6.39 1.33
N HIS A 23 9.05 -6.21 1.94
CA HIS A 23 9.42 -4.96 2.61
C HIS A 23 10.92 -4.71 2.41
N TRP A 24 11.27 -3.56 1.87
CA TRP A 24 12.65 -3.21 1.53
C TRP A 24 12.88 -1.71 1.49
N ARG A 25 14.02 -1.26 2.01
CA ARG A 25 14.51 0.11 1.82
C ARG A 25 15.41 0.19 0.59
N ALA A 26 14.90 0.74 -0.49
CA ALA A 26 15.69 1.10 -1.66
C ALA A 26 16.52 2.37 -1.38
N LEU A 27 17.43 2.73 -2.30
CA LEU A 27 18.30 3.90 -2.14
C LEU A 27 17.52 5.18 -1.84
N PHE A 28 16.34 5.33 -2.44
CA PHE A 28 15.56 6.55 -2.38
C PHE A 28 14.29 6.44 -1.53
N GLN A 29 13.73 5.22 -1.35
CA GLN A 29 12.36 5.02 -0.90
C GLN A 29 12.18 3.71 -0.11
N GLU A 30 11.26 3.71 0.85
CA GLU A 30 10.75 2.49 1.48
C GLU A 30 9.72 1.86 0.55
N VAL A 31 9.88 0.57 0.25
CA VAL A 31 8.95 -0.22 -0.55
C VAL A 31 8.25 -1.20 0.38
N LEU A 32 6.92 -1.20 0.35
CA LEU A 32 6.09 -2.19 1.01
C LEU A 32 5.07 -2.74 0.01
N ILE A 33 4.98 -4.07 -0.05
CA ILE A 33 3.93 -4.77 -0.79
C ILE A 33 3.21 -5.68 0.18
N PHE A 34 1.87 -5.60 0.20
CA PHE A 34 1.05 -6.51 0.99
C PHE A 34 -0.17 -7.01 0.21
N GLY A 35 -0.69 -8.16 0.64
CA GLY A 35 -1.95 -8.71 0.16
C GLY A 35 -3.15 -8.11 0.90
N ASN A 36 -4.18 -7.76 0.14
CA ASN A 36 -5.47 -7.26 0.64
C ASN A 36 -6.63 -7.93 -0.11
N SER A 37 -7.57 -8.52 0.64
CA SER A 37 -8.69 -9.27 0.09
C SER A 37 -9.68 -8.40 -0.73
N THR A 38 -9.70 -7.09 -0.51
CA THR A 38 -10.58 -6.11 -1.18
C THR A 38 -9.97 -5.49 -2.44
N SER A 39 -8.64 -5.48 -2.60
CA SER A 39 -7.94 -4.75 -3.66
C SER A 39 -6.83 -5.55 -4.34
N GLY A 40 -6.59 -6.79 -3.90
CA GLY A 40 -5.48 -7.63 -4.36
C GLY A 40 -4.15 -7.19 -3.76
N LYS A 41 -3.06 -7.31 -4.52
CA LYS A 41 -1.76 -6.79 -4.09
C LYS A 41 -1.78 -5.25 -4.05
N VAL A 42 -1.23 -4.67 -3.00
CA VAL A 42 -1.10 -3.21 -2.80
C VAL A 42 0.39 -2.86 -2.76
N VAL A 43 0.79 -1.87 -3.55
CA VAL A 43 2.17 -1.34 -3.56
C VAL A 43 2.20 0.03 -2.91
N LEU A 44 3.14 0.21 -1.98
CA LEU A 44 3.37 1.47 -1.29
C LEU A 44 4.82 1.90 -1.45
N LEU A 45 4.99 3.20 -1.66
CA LEU A 45 6.28 3.88 -1.62
C LEU A 45 6.23 4.94 -0.52
N ASP A 46 7.15 4.86 0.43
CA ASP A 46 7.22 5.74 1.61
C ASP A 46 5.87 5.86 2.39
N GLY A 47 5.10 4.76 2.40
CA GLY A 47 3.81 4.65 3.07
C GLY A 47 2.61 5.23 2.32
N ILE A 48 2.81 5.69 1.07
CA ILE A 48 1.78 6.20 0.16
C ILE A 48 1.41 5.09 -0.83
N VAL A 49 0.11 4.81 -1.00
CA VAL A 49 -0.38 3.79 -1.92
C VAL A 49 -0.16 4.28 -3.36
N GLN A 50 0.61 3.53 -4.13
CA GLN A 50 0.89 3.86 -5.53
C GLN A 50 -0.12 3.19 -6.47
N LEU A 51 -0.41 1.91 -6.24
CA LEU A 51 -1.40 1.17 -7.00
C LEU A 51 -1.93 -0.05 -6.24
N THR A 52 -3.07 -0.55 -6.72
CA THR A 52 -3.63 -1.85 -6.34
C THR A 52 -3.83 -2.69 -7.59
N GLU A 53 -3.71 -4.01 -7.45
CA GLU A 53 -3.92 -4.97 -8.55
C GLU A 53 -5.29 -4.80 -9.22
N ARG A 54 -6.34 -4.50 -8.45
CA ARG A 54 -7.69 -4.30 -9.02
C ARG A 54 -7.87 -2.95 -9.72
N SER A 55 -7.00 -1.97 -9.46
CA SER A 55 -7.09 -0.63 -10.06
C SER A 55 -6.11 -0.40 -11.20
N SER A 56 -5.21 -1.35 -11.50
CA SER A 56 -4.18 -1.20 -12.54
C SER A 56 -4.68 -1.40 -13.97
N HIS A 57 -6.00 -1.43 -14.21
CA HIS A 57 -6.63 -1.66 -15.51
C HIS A 57 -7.20 -0.39 -16.16
N ILE A 58 -6.65 0.79 -15.84
CA ILE A 58 -7.06 2.08 -16.45
C ILE A 58 -6.26 2.31 -17.74
#